data_AF-A0A7Y0X9W9-F1
#
_entry.id   AF-A0A7Y0X9W9-F1
#
_cell.length_a   1.000
_cell.length_b   1.000
_cell.length_c   1.000
_cell.angle_alpha   90.00
_cell.angle_beta   90.00
_cell.angle_gamma   90.00
#
_symmetry.space_group_name_H-M   'P 1'
#
loop_
_entity.id
_entity.type
_entity.pdbx_description
1 polymer ?
#
loop_
_entity_poly.entity_id
_entity_poly.type
_entity_poly.pdbx_seq_one_letter_code
_entity_poly.pdbx_strand_id
1 'polypeptide(L)'
;IDTPGMRELQLADCESGVSEAFSDIEALAQRCRFGDCQHQTEPGCAVQTAIENGKLEVRRFNNYQKLTREQAFNGETLAEQRAQRRQFGKLTLNAMS
;
A
#
# COMPACT_ATOMS: atom_id res chain seq x y z
N ILE A 1 -18.45 17.03 -25.85
CA ILE A 1 -19.01 16.77 -24.51
C ILE A 1 -18.65 15.32 -24.23
N ASP A 2 -17.38 14.97 -23.95
CA ASP A 2 -16.49 15.42 -22.88
C ASP A 2 -17.17 15.32 -21.52
N THR A 3 -17.08 14.13 -20.94
CA THR A 3 -17.49 13.79 -19.59
C THR A 3 -16.27 13.96 -18.69
N PRO A 4 -16.10 15.10 -17.99
CA PRO A 4 -15.00 15.27 -17.06
C PRO A 4 -15.36 14.47 -15.81
N GLY A 5 -14.82 13.26 -15.67
CA GLY A 5 -15.08 12.45 -14.48
C GLY A 5 -14.42 11.07 -14.43
N MET A 6 -13.92 10.53 -15.54
CA MET A 6 -13.43 9.14 -15.60
C MET A 6 -11.90 8.98 -15.48
N ARG A 7 -11.18 9.87 -14.79
CA ARG A 7 -9.72 9.77 -14.71
C ARG A 7 -9.12 9.64 -13.30
N GLU A 8 -9.93 9.79 -12.25
CA GLU A 8 -9.46 9.69 -10.86
C GLU A 8 -9.88 8.39 -10.15
N LEU A 9 -10.83 7.60 -10.70
CA LEU A 9 -11.33 6.39 -10.04
C LEU A 9 -10.43 5.15 -10.24
N GLN A 10 -9.63 5.12 -11.31
CA GLN A 10 -8.90 3.90 -11.67
C GLN A 10 -7.69 3.61 -10.77
N LEU A 11 -7.18 4.59 -10.01
CA LEU A 11 -5.99 4.43 -9.16
C LEU A 11 -6.33 4.01 -7.71
N ALA A 12 -7.52 4.39 -7.20
CA ALA A 12 -7.96 4.00 -5.87
C ALA A 12 -8.28 2.49 -5.80
N ASP A 13 -8.78 1.92 -6.90
CA ASP A 13 -9.09 0.49 -7.02
C ASP A 13 -7.82 -0.38 -7.02
N CYS A 14 -6.70 0.16 -7.55
CA CYS A 14 -5.43 -0.55 -7.59
C CYS A 14 -4.79 -0.75 -6.20
N GLU A 15 -4.95 0.22 -5.29
CA GLU A 15 -4.35 0.13 -3.95
C GLU A 15 -5.01 -0.99 -3.13
N SER A 16 -6.35 -1.06 -3.19
CA SER A 16 -7.13 -2.15 -2.60
C SER A 16 -6.88 -3.50 -3.27
N GLY A 17 -6.71 -3.51 -4.60
CA GLY A 17 -6.45 -4.74 -5.37
C GLY A 17 -5.13 -5.43 -5.01
N VAL A 18 -4.09 -4.69 -4.63
CA VAL A 18 -2.81 -5.28 -4.19
C VAL A 18 -2.94 -5.90 -2.80
N SER A 19 -3.54 -5.20 -1.83
CA SER A 19 -3.80 -5.79 -0.50
C SER A 19 -4.65 -7.06 -0.60
N GLU A 20 -5.66 -7.06 -1.47
CA GLU A 20 -6.50 -8.24 -1.69
C GLU A 20 -5.72 -9.38 -2.38
N ALA A 21 -4.90 -9.06 -3.38
CA ALA A 21 -4.09 -10.03 -4.13
C ALA A 21 -2.98 -10.71 -3.28
N PHE A 22 -2.53 -10.05 -2.21
CA PHE A 22 -1.51 -10.57 -1.29
C PHE A 22 -2.04 -10.75 0.15
N SER A 23 -3.36 -10.87 0.29
CA SER A 23 -4.04 -11.10 1.57
C SER A 23 -3.54 -12.35 2.32
N ASP A 24 -3.03 -13.35 1.59
CA ASP A 24 -2.35 -14.52 2.15
C ASP A 24 -1.06 -14.16 2.89
N ILE A 25 -0.28 -13.23 2.34
CA ILE A 25 0.97 -12.74 2.94
C ILE A 25 0.67 -11.84 4.13
N GLU A 26 -0.32 -10.96 4.03
CA GLU A 26 -0.76 -10.09 5.14
C GLU A 26 -1.28 -10.91 6.34
N ALA A 27 -2.06 -11.95 6.08
CA ALA A 27 -2.55 -12.85 7.13
C ALA A 27 -1.41 -13.61 7.81
N LEU A 28 -0.34 -13.96 7.08
CA LEU A 28 0.87 -14.52 7.66
C LEU A 28 1.68 -13.47 8.44
N ALA A 29 1.78 -12.25 7.94
CA ALA A 29 2.47 -11.15 8.59
C ALA A 29 1.87 -10.83 9.97
N GLN A 30 0.53 -10.86 10.09
CA GLN A 30 -0.17 -10.71 11.38
C GLN A 30 0.13 -11.81 12.40
N ARG A 31 0.67 -12.95 11.96
CA ARG A 31 1.08 -14.07 12.81
C ARG A 31 2.56 -14.03 13.17
N CYS A 32 3.30 -13.02 12.70
CA CYS A 32 4.67 -12.82 13.11
C CYS A 32 4.75 -12.53 14.61
N ARG A 33 5.86 -12.95 15.21
CA ARG A 33 6.14 -12.68 16.62
C ARG A 33 6.22 -11.19 16.94
N PHE A 34 6.67 -10.38 15.99
CA PHE A 34 6.89 -8.94 16.11
C PHE A 34 5.95 -8.16 15.20
N GLY A 35 5.49 -6.99 15.66
CA GLY A 35 4.59 -6.12 14.89
C GLY A 35 5.32 -5.27 13.84
N ASP A 36 6.61 -5.01 14.05
CA ASP A 36 7.53 -4.32 13.14
C ASP A 36 8.31 -5.30 12.24
N CYS A 37 7.75 -6.50 12.02
CA CYS A 37 8.43 -7.54 11.28
C CYS A 37 8.65 -7.14 9.81
N GLN A 38 9.91 -7.08 9.40
CA GLN A 38 10.34 -6.86 8.02
C GLN A 38 10.36 -8.16 7.19
N HIS A 39 10.12 -9.31 7.82
CA HIS A 39 10.02 -10.61 7.18
C HIS A 39 11.27 -11.08 6.43
N GLN A 40 12.45 -10.59 6.84
CA GLN A 40 13.73 -10.90 6.17
C GLN A 40 14.53 -11.98 6.91
N THR A 41 14.94 -11.71 8.15
CA THR A 41 15.82 -12.60 8.93
C THR A 41 15.34 -12.79 10.36
N GLU A 42 14.17 -12.26 10.70
CA GLU A 42 13.70 -12.21 12.07
C GLU A 42 13.24 -13.58 12.58
N PRO A 43 13.59 -13.92 13.84
CA PRO A 43 13.19 -15.19 14.44
C PRO A 43 11.68 -15.21 14.71
N GLY A 44 11.00 -16.28 14.28
CA GLY A 44 9.55 -16.41 14.44
C GLY A 44 8.73 -15.60 13.44
N CYS A 45 9.31 -15.25 12.29
CA CYS A 45 8.58 -14.70 11.16
C CYS A 45 7.73 -15.79 10.48
N ALA A 46 6.40 -15.69 10.59
CA ALA A 46 5.48 -16.65 10.01
C ALA A 46 5.52 -16.66 8.46
N VAL A 47 5.86 -15.53 7.84
CA VAL A 47 6.05 -15.43 6.38
C VAL A 47 7.26 -16.24 5.92
N GLN A 48 8.41 -16.09 6.59
CA GLN A 48 9.60 -16.91 6.28
C GLN A 48 9.32 -18.39 6.52
N THR A 49 8.68 -18.74 7.63
CA THR A 49 8.29 -20.13 7.89
C THR A 49 7.38 -20.67 6.79
N ALA A 50 6.42 -19.89 6.29
CA ALA A 50 5.58 -20.30 5.16
C ALA A 50 6.40 -20.52 3.88
N ILE A 51 7.42 -19.70 3.64
CA ILE A 51 8.35 -19.86 2.51
C ILE A 51 9.16 -21.14 2.65
N GLU A 52 9.76 -21.37 3.82
CA GLU A 52 10.57 -22.57 4.10
C GLU A 52 9.75 -23.86 3.98
N ASN A 53 8.47 -23.81 4.38
CA ASN A 53 7.54 -24.94 4.26
C ASN A 53 6.90 -25.07 2.86
N GLY A 54 7.26 -24.22 1.89
CA GLY A 54 6.71 -24.23 0.53
C GLY A 54 5.24 -23.81 0.44
N LYS A 55 4.67 -23.23 1.50
CA LYS A 55 3.30 -22.67 1.52
C LYS A 55 3.22 -21.32 0.83
N LEU A 56 4.34 -20.60 0.77
CA LEU A 56 4.47 -19.33 0.07
C LEU A 56 5.68 -19.37 -0.86
N GLU A 57 5.48 -19.02 -2.13
CA GLU A 57 6.61 -18.93 -3.05
C GLU A 57 7.47 -17.69 -2.77
N VAL A 58 8.80 -17.87 -2.76
CA VAL A 58 9.78 -16.78 -2.64
C VAL A 58 9.53 -15.68 -3.68
N ARG A 59 9.22 -16.07 -4.93
CA ARG A 59 8.90 -15.12 -6.00
C ARG A 59 7.69 -14.26 -5.68
N ARG A 60 6.65 -14.85 -5.10
CA ARG A 60 5.41 -14.16 -4.71
C ARG A 60 5.70 -13.15 -3.59
N PHE A 61 6.47 -13.54 -2.58
CA PHE A 61 6.93 -12.64 -1.52
C PHE A 61 7.79 -11.48 -2.04
N ASN A 62 8.70 -11.74 -2.98
CA ASN A 62 9.51 -10.68 -3.61
C ASN A 62 8.64 -9.68 -4.39
N ASN A 63 7.64 -10.15 -5.12
CA ASN A 63 6.70 -9.28 -5.83
C ASN A 63 5.88 -8.42 -4.86
N TYR A 64 5.41 -9.01 -3.76
CA TYR A 64 4.74 -8.29 -2.69
C TYR A 64 5.62 -7.17 -2.12
N GLN A 65 6.85 -7.48 -1.69
CA GLN A 65 7.77 -6.47 -1.17
C GLN A 65 8.03 -5.34 -2.16
N LYS A 66 8.17 -5.66 -3.45
CA LYS A 66 8.37 -4.65 -4.49
C LYS A 66 7.16 -3.72 -4.59
N LEU A 67 5.96 -4.29 -4.71
CA LEU A 67 4.71 -3.54 -4.81
C LEU A 67 4.42 -2.70 -3.57
N THR A 68 4.63 -3.24 -2.37
CA THR A 68 4.44 -2.49 -1.12
C THR A 68 5.36 -1.27 -1.04
N ARG A 69 6.63 -1.38 -1.48
CA ARG A 69 7.55 -0.23 -1.55
C ARG A 69 7.08 0.81 -2.55
N GLU A 70 6.63 0.37 -3.73
CA GLU A 70 6.09 1.26 -4.76
C GLU A 70 4.81 1.98 -4.27
N GLN A 71 3.95 1.28 -3.52
CA GLN A 71 2.77 1.87 -2.92
C GLN A 71 3.10 2.85 -1.79
N ALA A 72 4.04 2.54 -0.90
CA ALA A 72 4.44 3.45 0.17
C ALA A 72 4.94 4.80 -0.40
N PHE A 73 5.77 4.73 -1.44
CA PHE A 73 6.29 5.91 -2.13
C PHE A 73 5.17 6.72 -2.84
N ASN A 74 4.26 6.04 -3.53
CA ASN A 74 3.13 6.68 -4.19
C ASN A 74 2.12 7.28 -3.17
N GLY A 75 1.94 6.61 -2.02
CA GLY A 75 1.06 7.03 -0.93
C GLY A 75 1.55 8.30 -0.23
N GLU A 76 2.85 8.42 0.05
CA GLU A 76 3.47 9.66 0.54
C GLU A 76 3.19 10.83 -0.41
N THR A 77 3.46 10.62 -1.70
CA THR A 77 3.22 11.63 -2.75
C THR A 77 1.75 12.06 -2.82
N LEU A 78 0.81 11.12 -2.65
CA LEU A 78 -0.63 11.40 -2.63
C LEU A 78 -1.06 12.13 -1.36
N ALA A 79 -0.50 11.78 -0.20
CA ALA A 79 -0.77 12.46 1.06
C ALA A 79 -0.33 13.92 1.00
N GLU A 80 0.83 14.19 0.41
CA GLU A 80 1.34 15.54 0.13
C GLU A 80 0.42 16.31 -0.83
N GLN A 81 0.01 15.70 -1.94
CA GLN A 81 -0.93 16.34 -2.88
C GLN A 81 -2.29 16.66 -2.23
N ARG A 82 -2.82 15.76 -1.40
CA ARG A 82 -4.07 16.00 -0.64
C ARG A 82 -3.88 17.12 0.38
N ALA A 83 -2.72 17.20 1.05
CA ALA A 83 -2.39 18.29 1.96
C ALA A 83 -2.34 19.64 1.23
N GLN A 84 -1.66 19.70 0.08
CA GLN A 84 -1.59 20.90 -0.76
C GLN A 84 -2.97 21.33 -1.28
N ARG A 85 -3.81 20.39 -1.74
CA ARG A 85 -5.18 20.68 -2.20
C ARG A 85 -6.05 21.27 -1.08
N ARG A 86 -5.94 20.75 0.15
CA ARG A 86 -6.62 21.31 1.33
C ARG A 86 -6.12 22.71 1.69
N GLN A 87 -4.81 22.95 1.58
CA GLN A 87 -4.23 24.27 1.83
C GLN A 87 -4.69 25.29 0.78
N PHE A 88 -4.74 24.91 -0.49
CA PHE A 88 -5.19 25.77 -1.58
C PHE A 88 -6.69 26.07 -1.50
N GLY A 89 -7.52 25.08 -1.15
CA GLY A 89 -8.96 25.29 -0.94
C GLY A 89 -9.29 26.21 0.25
N LYS A 90 -8.44 26.27 1.28
CA LYS A 90 -8.57 27.24 2.38
C LYS A 90 -8.21 28.66 1.95
N LEU A 91 -7.21 28.81 1.07
CA LEU A 91 -6.79 30.11 0.55
C LEU A 91 -7.86 30.75 -0.36
N THR A 92 -8.55 29.95 -1.18
CA THR A 92 -9.61 30.46 -2.06
C THR A 92 -10.87 30.86 -1.29
N LEU A 93 -11.24 30.16 -0.21
CA LEU A 93 -12.35 30.55 0.65
C LEU A 93 -12.06 31.85 1.41
N ASN A 94 -10.83 32.05 1.89
CA ASN A 94 -10.44 33.28 2.59
C ASN A 94 -10.34 34.51 1.68
N ALA A 95 -10.14 34.33 0.37
CA ALA A 95 -10.02 35.43 -0.60
C ALA A 95 -11.37 35.92 -1.14
N MET A 96 -12.47 35.25 -0.80
CA MET A 96 -13.85 35.60 -1.19
C MET A 96 -14.68 36.20 -0.05
N SER A 97 -14.06 36.52 1.09
CA SER A 97 -14.66 37.23 2.23
C SER A 97 -14.14 38.65 2.36
#